data_AF-A0A181ZMS8-F1
#
_entry.id   AF-A0A181ZMS8-F1
#
_cell.length_a   1.000
_cell.length_b   1.000
_cell.length_c   1.000
_cell.angle_alpha   90.00
_cell.angle_beta   90.00
_cell.angle_gamma   90.00
#
_symmetry.space_group_name_H-M   'P 1'
#
loop_
_entity.id
_entity.type
_entity.pdbx_description
1 polymer ?
#
loop_
_entity_poly.entity_id
_entity_poly.type
_entity_poly.pdbx_seq_one_letter_code
_entity_poly.pdbx_strand_id
1 'polypeptide(L)'
;FAPKIGPLGLSPKKVGDDIAKATQDWKGLKVTVQLTIQNRQAKISVLPSAASLIIKYLKEPARDRKKVKNIKHDGNLTLSEILEIAREMHGRSISRNLPGTVKEILGILGFGRRLTTNL
;
A
#
# COMPACT_ATOMS: atom_id res chain seq x y z
N PHE A 1 15.44 -5.40 -10.28
CA PHE A 1 14.87 -4.48 -11.28
C PHE A 1 15.51 -4.65 -12.66
N ALA A 2 16.85 -4.68 -12.77
CA ALA A 2 17.57 -4.84 -14.04
C ALA A 2 17.21 -6.06 -14.94
N PRO A 3 17.04 -7.30 -14.44
CA PRO A 3 16.82 -8.47 -15.32
C PRO A 3 15.44 -8.48 -16.01
N LYS A 4 14.42 -7.84 -15.43
CA LYS A 4 13.08 -7.75 -16.04
C LYS A 4 12.94 -6.55 -17.01
N ILE A 5 13.79 -5.53 -16.87
CA ILE A 5 13.76 -4.30 -17.67
C ILE A 5 14.72 -4.40 -18.88
N GLY A 6 15.77 -5.23 -18.79
CA GLY A 6 16.74 -5.49 -19.85
C GLY A 6 16.17 -5.77 -21.24
N PRO A 7 15.20 -6.69 -21.42
CA PRO A 7 14.65 -6.99 -22.75
C PRO A 7 13.72 -5.89 -23.32
N LEU A 8 13.39 -4.87 -22.52
CA LEU A 8 12.45 -3.80 -22.89
C LEU A 8 13.17 -2.50 -23.28
N GLY A 9 14.51 -2.49 -23.30
CA GLY A 9 15.33 -1.36 -23.76
C GLY A 9 15.22 -0.09 -22.90
N LEU A 10 14.67 -0.22 -21.70
CA LEU A 10 14.48 0.88 -20.75
C LEU A 10 15.72 1.02 -19.85
N SER A 11 16.16 2.25 -19.60
CA SER A 11 17.27 2.51 -18.68
C SER A 11 16.83 2.19 -17.24
N PRO A 12 17.49 1.25 -16.53
CA PRO A 12 17.15 0.92 -15.16
C PRO A 12 17.28 2.11 -14.20
N LYS A 13 18.14 3.09 -14.53
CA LYS A 13 18.35 4.29 -13.73
C LYS A 13 17.12 5.20 -13.76
N LYS A 14 16.62 5.52 -14.96
CA LYS A 14 15.43 6.36 -15.13
C LYS A 14 14.19 5.73 -14.49
N VAL A 15 13.96 4.44 -14.72
CA VAL A 15 12.83 3.73 -14.11
C VAL A 15 12.97 3.66 -12.58
N GLY A 16 14.19 3.51 -12.07
CA GLY A 16 14.47 3.56 -10.63
C GLY A 16 14.13 4.92 -10.00
N ASP A 17 14.54 6.01 -10.65
CA ASP A 17 14.27 7.38 -10.19
C ASP A 17 12.77 7.69 -10.22
N ASP A 18 12.06 7.29 -11.27
CA ASP A 18 10.62 7.52 -11.38
C ASP A 18 9.81 6.67 -10.38
N ILE A 19 10.25 5.42 -10.10
CA ILE A 19 9.66 4.61 -9.02
C ILE A 19 9.91 5.27 -7.67
N ALA A 20 11.12 5.78 -7.42
CA ALA A 20 11.47 6.43 -6.17
C ALA A 20 10.61 7.68 -5.92
N LYS A 21 10.31 8.47 -6.98
CA LYS A 21 9.39 9.61 -6.91
C LYS A 21 7.95 9.18 -6.64
N ALA A 22 7.44 8.19 -7.36
CA ALA A 22 6.07 7.70 -7.20
C ALA A 22 5.82 6.95 -5.88
N THR A 23 6.87 6.50 -5.19
CA THR A 23 6.77 5.73 -3.94
C THR A 23 7.19 6.52 -2.69
N GLN A 24 7.44 7.83 -2.78
CA GLN A 24 7.82 8.65 -1.63
C GLN A 24 6.77 8.62 -0.51
N ASP A 25 5.48 8.65 -0.87
CA ASP A 25 4.36 8.59 0.08
C ASP A 25 4.26 7.25 0.83
N TRP A 26 4.98 6.23 0.37
CA TRP A 26 4.94 4.86 0.89
C TRP A 26 6.25 4.46 1.58
N LYS A 27 7.05 5.44 2.01
CA LYS A 27 8.37 5.21 2.58
C LYS A 27 8.29 4.31 3.84
N GLY A 28 9.11 3.26 3.85
CA GLY A 28 9.15 2.29 4.95
C GLY A 28 8.10 1.18 4.86
N LEU A 29 7.24 1.19 3.83
CA LEU A 29 6.26 0.15 3.54
C LEU A 29 6.68 -0.70 2.33
N LYS A 30 6.35 -1.99 2.37
CA LYS A 30 6.47 -2.85 1.19
C LYS A 30 5.23 -2.61 0.32
N VAL A 31 5.42 -2.00 -0.84
CA VAL A 31 4.36 -1.81 -1.82
C VAL A 31 4.77 -2.42 -3.15
N THR A 32 3.82 -3.06 -3.82
CA THR A 32 4.01 -3.60 -5.15
C THR A 32 3.75 -2.51 -6.18
N VAL A 33 4.55 -2.49 -7.23
CA VAL A 33 4.46 -1.49 -8.30
C VAL A 33 4.18 -2.23 -9.59
N GLN A 34 3.14 -1.82 -10.29
CA GLN A 34 2.82 -2.26 -11.63
C GLN A 34 3.46 -1.31 -12.63
N LEU A 35 4.21 -1.87 -13.57
CA LEU A 35 4.82 -1.13 -14.67
C LEU A 35 4.06 -1.46 -15.94
N THR A 36 3.33 -0.49 -16.49
CA THR A 36 2.72 -0.61 -17.81
C THR A 36 3.67 0.02 -18.82
N ILE A 37 4.18 -0.79 -19.74
CA ILE A 37 5.11 -0.33 -20.77
C ILE A 37 4.34 -0.17 -22.07
N GLN A 38 4.35 1.05 -22.61
CA GLN A 38 3.81 1.36 -23.93
C GLN A 38 4.87 2.15 -24.68
N ASN A 39 5.19 1.77 -25.92
CA ASN A 39 6.14 2.49 -26.78
C ASN A 39 7.46 2.86 -26.08
N ARG A 40 8.04 1.93 -25.30
CA ARG A 40 9.28 2.14 -24.50
C ARG A 40 9.19 3.26 -23.46
N GLN A 41 7.99 3.65 -23.05
CA GLN A 41 7.74 4.51 -21.88
C GLN A 41 7.11 3.67 -20.77
N ALA A 42 7.61 3.83 -19.55
CA ALA A 42 7.10 3.13 -18.39
C ALA A 42 6.12 4.03 -17.63
N LYS A 43 4.84 3.66 -17.61
CA LYS A 43 3.87 4.22 -16.69
C LYS A 43 3.91 3.43 -15.39
N ILE A 44 4.14 4.14 -14.28
CA ILE A 44 4.24 3.54 -12.95
C ILE A 44 2.89 3.68 -12.27
N SER A 45 2.32 2.56 -11.85
CA SER A 45 1.14 2.53 -10.99
C SER A 45 1.50 1.80 -9.71
N VAL A 46 1.18 2.41 -8.57
CA VAL A 46 1.39 1.78 -7.27
C VAL A 46 0.16 0.92 -6.97
N LEU A 47 0.39 -0.34 -6.59
CA LEU A 47 -0.65 -1.25 -6.15
C LEU A 47 -0.62 -1.32 -4.61
N PRO A 48 -1.38 -0.47 -3.91
CA PRO A 48 -1.43 -0.54 -2.46
C PRO A 48 -2.21 -1.79 -2.00
N SER A 49 -1.65 -2.46 -1.01
CA SER A 49 -2.36 -3.47 -0.22
C SER A 49 -3.22 -2.77 0.84
N ALA A 50 -4.30 -3.43 1.28
CA ALA A 50 -5.15 -2.93 2.37
C ALA A 50 -4.33 -2.58 3.64
N ALA A 51 -3.36 -3.43 4.01
CA ALA A 51 -2.47 -3.17 5.13
C ALA A 51 -1.61 -1.91 4.96
N SER A 52 -1.22 -1.57 3.72
CA SER A 52 -0.43 -0.37 3.42
C SER A 52 -1.29 0.89 3.52
N LEU A 53 -2.55 0.84 3.07
CA LEU A 53 -3.52 1.93 3.21
C LEU A 53 -3.82 2.22 4.69
N ILE A 54 -4.06 1.17 5.47
CA ILE A 54 -4.28 1.30 6.92
C ILE A 54 -3.11 2.02 7.60
N ILE A 55 -1.86 1.64 7.29
CA ILE A 55 -0.69 2.28 7.90
C ILE A 55 -0.54 3.74 7.44
N LYS A 56 -0.91 4.04 6.19
CA LYS A 56 -0.92 5.41 5.67
C LYS A 56 -1.92 6.30 6.45
N TYR A 57 -3.12 5.80 6.71
CA TYR A 57 -4.14 6.51 7.50
C TYR A 57 -3.77 6.65 8.97
N LEU A 58 -3.05 5.67 9.54
CA LEU A 58 -2.51 5.73 10.90
C LEU A 58 -1.38 6.76 11.06
N LYS A 59 -0.91 7.40 9.98
CA LYS A 59 0.19 8.40 9.97
C LYS A 59 1.42 7.97 10.78
N GLU A 60 1.70 6.67 10.82
CA GLU A 60 2.86 6.17 11.56
C GLU A 60 4.15 6.68 10.92
N PRO A 61 5.16 7.08 11.72
CA PRO A 61 6.40 7.61 11.19
C PRO A 61 7.15 6.59 10.32
N ALA A 62 7.90 7.11 9.34
CA ALA A 62 8.64 6.32 8.36
C ALA A 62 9.54 5.29 9.07
N ARG A 63 9.29 4.01 8.78
CA ARG A 63 9.90 2.89 9.50
C ARG A 63 11.36 2.71 9.13
N ASP A 64 12.21 2.64 10.16
CA ASP A 64 13.61 2.27 10.02
C ASP A 64 13.79 0.75 10.18
N ARG A 65 13.72 0.02 9.07
CA ARG A 65 13.68 -1.47 9.05
C ARG A 65 14.92 -2.15 9.61
N LYS A 66 16.02 -1.40 9.83
CA LYS A 66 17.29 -1.93 10.35
C LYS A 66 17.35 -2.00 11.88
N LYS A 67 16.60 -1.14 12.59
CA LYS A 67 16.73 -1.01 14.05
C LYS A 67 15.70 -1.81 14.84
N VAL A 68 14.48 -1.94 14.35
CA VAL A 68 13.41 -2.59 15.12
C VAL A 68 12.63 -3.57 14.25
N LYS A 69 12.66 -4.84 14.65
CA LYS A 69 11.80 -5.91 14.10
C LYS A 69 10.53 -5.97 14.96
N ASN A 70 9.37 -6.15 14.34
CA ASN A 70 8.06 -6.33 15.01
C ASN A 70 7.61 -5.15 15.90
N ILE A 71 7.58 -3.93 15.36
CA ILE A 71 6.92 -2.79 16.03
C ILE A 71 5.43 -3.08 16.13
N LYS A 72 4.86 -2.94 17.33
CA LYS A 72 3.41 -2.99 17.54
C LYS A 72 2.79 -1.71 16.98
N HIS A 73 1.77 -1.89 16.16
CA HIS A 73 1.00 -0.80 15.59
C HIS A 73 -0.13 -0.49 16.56
N ASP A 74 0.02 0.60 17.31
CA ASP A 74 -1.00 1.13 18.19
C ASP A 74 -1.52 2.42 17.56
N GLY A 75 -2.81 2.44 17.24
CA GLY A 75 -3.46 3.57 16.62
C GLY A 75 -4.96 3.35 16.54
N ASN A 76 -5.71 4.43 16.71
CA ASN A 76 -7.16 4.41 16.61
C ASN A 76 -7.56 4.95 15.24
N LEU A 77 -8.41 4.22 14.53
CA LEU A 77 -9.00 4.66 13.27
C LEU A 77 -10.47 4.98 13.50
N THR A 78 -10.91 6.12 12.98
CA THR A 78 -12.32 6.49 13.01
C THR A 78 -13.09 5.71 11.95
N LEU A 79 -14.39 5.49 12.19
CA LEU A 79 -15.25 4.75 11.27
C LEU A 79 -15.37 5.44 9.89
N SER A 80 -15.24 6.77 9.85
CA SER A 80 -15.15 7.56 8.62
C SER A 80 -13.91 7.21 7.77
N GLU A 81 -12.75 7.08 8.39
CA GLU A 81 -11.51 6.69 7.69
C GLU A 81 -11.60 5.27 7.16
N ILE A 82 -12.22 4.36 7.92
CA ILE A 82 -12.46 2.97 7.48
C ILE A 82 -13.37 2.95 6.25
N LEU A 83 -14.39 3.80 6.19
CA LEU A 83 -15.28 3.90 5.03
C LEU A 83 -14.55 4.46 3.79
N GLU A 84 -13.65 5.43 3.96
CA GLU A 84 -12.83 5.92 2.84
C GLU A 84 -11.87 4.84 2.31
N ILE A 85 -11.17 4.14 3.21
CA ILE A 85 -10.31 3.01 2.83
C ILE A 85 -11.13 1.94 2.12
N ALA A 86 -12.35 1.66 2.60
CA ALA A 86 -13.25 0.70 1.97
C ALA A 86 -13.69 1.12 0.57
N ARG A 87 -13.95 2.41 0.35
CA ARG A 87 -14.29 2.93 -0.98
C ARG A 87 -13.11 2.83 -1.95
N GLU A 88 -11.90 3.17 -1.51
CA GLU A 88 -10.69 3.05 -2.34
C GLU A 88 -10.35 1.58 -2.64
N MET A 89 -10.62 0.68 -1.70
CA MET A 89 -10.39 -0.76 -1.86
C MET A 89 -11.52 -1.48 -2.61
N HIS A 90 -12.72 -0.91 -2.70
CA HIS A 90 -13.89 -1.60 -3.27
C HIS A 90 -13.66 -2.08 -4.70
N GLY A 91 -13.00 -1.26 -5.53
CA GLY A 91 -12.66 -1.62 -6.92
C GLY A 91 -11.69 -2.80 -7.06
N ARG A 92 -11.05 -3.24 -5.96
CA ARG A 92 -10.17 -4.41 -5.90
C ARG A 92 -10.69 -5.53 -5.00
N SER A 93 -11.68 -5.27 -4.16
CA SER A 93 -12.26 -6.30 -3.29
C SER A 93 -13.13 -7.25 -4.11
N ILE A 94 -13.07 -8.55 -3.79
CA ILE A 94 -13.92 -9.58 -4.41
C ILE A 94 -15.34 -9.55 -3.81
N SER A 95 -15.54 -8.76 -2.74
CA SER A 95 -16.84 -8.54 -2.14
C SER A 95 -17.82 -7.87 -3.12
N ARG A 96 -19.02 -8.44 -3.22
CA ARG A 96 -20.11 -7.90 -4.04
C ARG A 96 -20.71 -6.60 -3.48
N ASN A 97 -20.61 -6.40 -2.16
CA ASN A 97 -21.26 -5.30 -1.44
C ASN A 97 -20.24 -4.51 -0.61
N LEU A 98 -20.42 -3.18 -0.51
CA LEU A 98 -19.65 -2.30 0.39
C LEU A 98 -19.55 -2.78 1.85
N PRO A 99 -20.63 -3.26 2.51
CA PRO A 99 -20.52 -3.81 3.87
C PRO A 99 -19.59 -5.02 3.96
N GLY A 100 -19.42 -5.80 2.89
CA GLY A 100 -18.44 -6.90 2.87
C GLY A 100 -17.00 -6.39 2.82
N THR A 101 -16.73 -5.37 2.00
CA THR A 101 -15.40 -4.72 1.93
C THR A 101 -15.01 -4.08 3.26
N VAL A 102 -15.99 -3.47 3.97
CA VAL A 102 -15.76 -2.93 5.33
C VAL A 102 -15.40 -4.03 6.32
N LYS A 103 -16.10 -5.17 6.29
CA LYS A 103 -15.79 -6.33 7.15
C LYS A 103 -14.43 -6.93 6.84
N GLU A 104 -14.02 -6.98 5.58
CA GLU A 104 -12.69 -7.43 5.17
C GLU A 104 -11.59 -6.52 5.76
N ILE A 105 -11.78 -5.20 5.67
CA ILE A 105 -10.82 -4.23 6.23
C ILE A 105 -10.73 -4.35 7.75
N LEU A 106 -11.87 -4.50 8.43
CA LEU A 106 -11.92 -4.79 9.87
C LEU A 106 -11.21 -6.10 10.21
N GLY A 107 -11.39 -7.15 9.41
CA GLY A 107 -10.68 -8.42 9.57
C GLY A 107 -9.16 -8.29 9.45
N ILE A 108 -8.69 -7.47 8.52
CA ILE A 108 -7.26 -7.18 8.34
C ILE A 108 -6.68 -6.40 9.53
N LEU A 109 -7.47 -5.53 10.17
CA LEU A 109 -7.07 -4.83 11.39
C LEU A 109 -6.89 -5.81 12.57
N GLY A 110 -7.73 -6.84 12.67
CA GLY A 110 -7.69 -7.83 13.74
C GLY A 110 -6.55 -8.86 13.64
N PHE A 111 -5.90 -9.00 12.48
CA PHE A 111 -4.85 -10.01 12.27
C PHE A 111 -3.52 -9.58 12.91
N GLY A 112 -3.35 -9.89 14.20
CA GLY A 112 -2.08 -9.75 14.94
C GLY A 112 -1.65 -8.33 15.30
N ARG A 113 -2.54 -7.33 15.13
CA ARG A 113 -2.32 -5.95 15.56
C ARG A 113 -3.33 -5.59 16.64
N ARG A 114 -2.88 -4.99 17.74
CA ARG A 114 -3.74 -4.55 18.85
C ARG A 114 -4.37 -3.19 18.50
N LEU A 115 -5.05 -3.10 17.36
CA LEU A 115 -5.75 -1.88 16.92
C LEU A 115 -7.16 -1.92 17.52
N THR A 116 -7.42 -1.09 18.51
CA THR A 116 -8.76 -0.88 19.06
C THR A 116 -9.53 0.03 18.10
N THR A 117 -10.61 -0.47 17.51
CA THR A 117 -11.64 0.40 16.91
C THR A 117 -12.57 0.81 18.04
N ASN A 118 -12.63 2.10 18.36
CA ASN A 118 -13.67 2.58 19.27
C ASN A 118 -14.99 2.60 18.49
N LEU A 119 -15.85 1.61 18.77
CA LEU A 119 -17.26 1.61 18.42
C LEU A 119 -18.05 2.49 19.40
#